data_AF-A0A833S0I5-F1
#
_entry.id   AF-A0A833S0I5-F1
#
_cell.length_a   1.000
_cell.length_b   1.000
_cell.length_c   1.000
_cell.angle_alpha   90.00
_cell.angle_beta   90.00
_cell.angle_gamma   90.00
#
_symmetry.space_group_name_H-M   'P 1'
#
loop_
_entity.id
_entity.type
_entity.pdbx_description
1 polymer ?
#
loop_
_entity_poly.entity_id
_entity_poly.type
_entity_poly.pdbx_seq_one_letter_code
_entity_poly.pdbx_strand_id
1 'polypeptide(L)'
;MCPSNEEHSLRMRVVKRIEQVIYDLWPDSKVEVFGSFRTGLYLPTSDIDLVVIGMWTNLPLRTLERALLDQNIAEPSSIKVLDKASVPIVKLTDKETEIKVDISFNMNNGVKSADLINSFKKRFPVLEKLVMVLKQFLLQRDLNEVFTGGISSYSLILMTISFLQLHPRQNAYCSNANLGVLLIEFLELYGRKFNYVKTGIRVKDGGTYISKEENILCEVF
;
A
#
# COMPACT_ATOMS: atom_id res chain seq x y z
N MET A 1 9.56 7.57 11.02
CA MET A 1 8.41 7.83 11.89
C MET A 1 7.49 6.63 11.79
N CYS A 2 7.47 5.76 12.79
CA CYS A 2 6.46 4.71 12.92
C CYS A 2 5.34 5.23 13.84
N PRO A 3 4.09 4.77 13.69
CA PRO A 3 3.00 5.19 14.55
C PRO A 3 3.25 4.83 16.02
N SER A 4 2.70 5.63 16.95
CA SER A 4 2.69 5.28 18.37
C SER A 4 1.73 4.11 18.65
N ASN A 5 1.89 3.47 19.82
CA ASN A 5 0.95 2.44 20.27
C ASN A 5 -0.47 2.99 20.44
N GLU A 6 -0.63 4.26 20.86
CA GLU A 6 -1.95 4.89 20.96
C GLU A 6 -2.56 5.12 19.57
N GLU A 7 -1.77 5.62 18.62
CA GLU A 7 -2.21 5.83 17.24
C GLU A 7 -2.62 4.53 16.55
N HIS A 8 -1.92 3.42 16.84
CA HIS A 8 -2.31 2.10 16.37
C HIS A 8 -3.64 1.64 17.02
N SER A 9 -3.81 1.87 18.32
CA SER A 9 -5.03 1.52 19.04
C SER A 9 -6.25 2.30 18.56
N LEU A 10 -6.09 3.59 18.23
CA LEU A 10 -7.13 4.42 17.63
C LEU A 10 -7.55 3.88 16.25
N ARG A 11 -6.59 3.53 15.39
CA ARG A 11 -6.88 2.91 14.08
C ARG A 11 -7.66 1.61 14.24
N MET A 12 -7.26 0.75 15.18
CA MET A 12 -7.99 -0.50 15.43
C MET A 12 -9.42 -0.26 15.93
N ARG A 13 -9.68 0.85 16.64
CA ARG A 13 -11.05 1.25 17.02
C ARG A 13 -11.88 1.66 15.82
N VAL A 14 -11.32 2.43 14.89
CA VAL A 14 -11.98 2.80 13.62
C VAL A 14 -12.32 1.54 12.83
N VAL A 15 -11.35 0.63 12.66
CA VAL A 15 -11.56 -0.66 11.96
C VAL A 15 -12.73 -1.42 12.58
N LYS A 16 -12.76 -1.62 13.90
CA LYS A 16 -13.83 -2.37 14.57
C LYS A 16 -15.22 -1.77 14.38
N ARG A 17 -15.35 -0.44 14.39
CA ARG A 17 -16.64 0.22 14.15
C ARG A 17 -17.12 0.01 12.71
N ILE A 18 -16.22 0.15 11.74
CA ILE A 18 -16.53 -0.10 10.33
C ILE A 18 -16.87 -1.59 10.10
N GLU A 19 -16.12 -2.49 10.71
CA GLU A 19 -16.39 -3.94 10.69
C GLU A 19 -17.80 -4.25 11.20
N GLN A 20 -18.22 -3.64 12.30
CA GLN A 20 -19.56 -3.86 12.84
C GLN A 20 -20.64 -3.48 11.83
N VAL A 21 -20.54 -2.29 11.20
CA VAL A 21 -21.49 -1.84 10.17
C VAL A 21 -21.51 -2.81 8.98
N ILE A 22 -20.35 -3.30 8.57
CA ILE A 22 -20.25 -4.27 7.48
C ILE A 22 -20.90 -5.60 7.85
N TYR A 23 -20.68 -6.12 9.07
CA TYR A 23 -21.30 -7.37 9.52
C TYR A 23 -22.80 -7.25 9.74
N ASP A 24 -23.30 -6.06 10.12
CA ASP A 24 -24.74 -5.80 10.24
C ASP A 24 -25.42 -5.84 8.86
N LEU A 25 -24.74 -5.37 7.80
CA LEU A 25 -25.24 -5.43 6.42
C LEU A 25 -25.05 -6.81 5.77
N TRP A 26 -23.88 -7.41 5.98
CA TRP A 26 -23.41 -8.62 5.32
C TRP A 26 -22.72 -9.56 6.33
N PRO A 27 -23.49 -10.35 7.09
CA PRO A 27 -22.96 -11.23 8.14
C PRO A 27 -21.96 -12.28 7.62
N ASP A 28 -22.15 -12.77 6.39
CA ASP A 28 -21.29 -13.79 5.78
C ASP A 28 -20.03 -13.20 5.11
N SER A 29 -19.85 -11.88 5.16
CA SER A 29 -18.66 -11.23 4.63
C SER A 29 -17.46 -11.43 5.55
N LYS A 30 -16.26 -11.17 5.03
CA LYS A 30 -15.02 -11.11 5.80
C LYS A 30 -14.36 -9.76 5.56
N VAL A 31 -14.09 -9.04 6.64
CA VAL A 31 -13.32 -7.79 6.57
C VAL A 31 -11.86 -8.09 6.88
N GLU A 32 -10.96 -7.57 6.05
CA GLU A 32 -9.54 -7.59 6.35
C GLU A 32 -8.95 -6.20 6.17
N VAL A 33 -8.09 -5.79 7.11
CA VAL A 33 -7.22 -4.65 6.88
C VAL A 33 -6.17 -5.04 5.84
N PHE A 34 -5.93 -4.17 4.86
CA PHE A 34 -4.99 -4.38 3.78
C PHE A 34 -3.88 -3.31 3.71
N GLY A 35 -3.01 -3.41 2.71
CA GLY A 35 -2.08 -2.35 2.33
C GLY A 35 -0.93 -2.14 3.29
N SER A 36 -0.59 -0.87 3.47
CA SER A 36 0.57 -0.46 4.27
C SER A 36 0.44 -0.84 5.74
N PHE A 37 -0.80 -0.95 6.25
CA PHE A 37 -1.10 -1.37 7.62
C PHE A 37 -0.70 -2.82 7.91
N ARG A 38 -1.04 -3.76 7.00
CA ARG A 38 -0.66 -5.19 7.11
C ARG A 38 0.84 -5.43 7.13
N THR A 39 1.59 -4.59 6.43
CA THR A 39 3.06 -4.74 6.28
C THR A 39 3.83 -3.94 7.34
N GLY A 40 3.15 -3.12 8.14
CA GLY A 40 3.78 -2.18 9.06
C GLY A 40 4.59 -1.07 8.37
N LEU A 41 4.44 -0.91 7.05
CA LEU A 41 5.15 0.10 6.25
C LEU A 41 4.28 1.33 6.01
N TYR A 42 3.58 1.80 7.04
CA TYR A 42 2.66 2.93 6.93
C TYR A 42 3.17 4.11 7.75
N LEU A 43 2.99 5.32 7.21
CA LEU A 43 3.28 6.55 7.92
C LEU A 43 2.17 6.82 8.94
N PRO A 44 2.43 7.61 10.00
CA PRO A 44 1.38 8.06 10.94
C PRO A 44 0.23 8.83 10.26
N THR A 45 0.44 9.33 9.04
CA THR A 45 -0.56 10.01 8.22
C THR A 45 -1.22 9.10 7.18
N SER A 46 -0.85 7.82 7.11
CA SER A 46 -1.40 6.89 6.11
C SER A 46 -2.83 6.51 6.42
N ASP A 47 -3.61 6.42 5.34
CA ASP A 47 -4.98 5.94 5.30
C ASP A 47 -5.07 4.48 5.77
N ILE A 48 -6.21 4.08 6.31
CA ILE A 48 -6.54 2.68 6.59
C ILE A 48 -7.14 2.08 5.32
N ASP A 49 -6.47 1.08 4.74
CA ASP A 49 -7.04 0.30 3.64
C ASP A 49 -7.83 -0.90 4.18
N LEU A 50 -9.11 -1.03 3.85
CA LEU A 50 -9.94 -2.19 4.16
C LEU A 50 -10.34 -2.92 2.88
N VAL A 51 -10.43 -4.24 2.96
CA VAL A 51 -11.05 -5.08 1.93
C VAL A 51 -12.21 -5.86 2.55
N VAL A 52 -13.35 -5.80 1.88
CA VAL A 52 -14.53 -6.60 2.22
C VAL A 52 -14.64 -7.74 1.22
N ILE A 53 -14.48 -8.96 1.71
CA ILE A 53 -14.54 -10.20 0.94
C ILE A 53 -15.92 -10.79 1.12
N GLY A 54 -16.59 -11.09 0.01
CA GLY A 54 -17.93 -11.68 0.02
C GLY A 54 -18.38 -12.10 -1.37
N MET A 55 -19.57 -12.69 -1.42
CA MET A 55 -20.22 -13.04 -2.68
C MET A 55 -21.07 -11.86 -3.16
N TRP A 56 -20.54 -11.08 -4.10
CA TRP A 56 -21.20 -9.89 -4.65
C TRP A 56 -21.68 -10.16 -6.07
N THR A 57 -22.97 -9.99 -6.33
CA THR A 57 -23.51 -9.95 -7.71
C THR A 57 -23.21 -8.60 -8.37
N ASN A 58 -23.33 -7.52 -7.60
CA ASN A 58 -22.88 -6.17 -7.93
C ASN A 58 -22.18 -5.58 -6.70
N LEU A 59 -21.18 -4.72 -6.90
CA LEU A 59 -20.43 -4.12 -5.78
C LEU A 59 -21.33 -3.13 -5.01
N PRO A 60 -21.60 -3.34 -3.71
CA PRO A 60 -22.59 -2.55 -2.97
C PRO A 60 -22.00 -1.26 -2.38
N LEU A 61 -21.20 -0.52 -3.17
CA LEU A 61 -20.45 0.67 -2.72
C LEU A 61 -21.37 1.75 -2.13
N ARG A 62 -22.50 2.03 -2.79
CA ARG A 62 -23.48 3.04 -2.36
C ARG A 62 -24.28 2.60 -1.14
N THR A 63 -24.51 1.30 -0.98
CA THR A 63 -25.15 0.74 0.21
C THR A 63 -24.24 0.93 1.43
N LEU A 64 -22.95 0.65 1.27
CA LEU A 64 -21.94 0.88 2.31
C LEU A 64 -21.84 2.38 2.66
N GLU A 65 -21.78 3.26 1.66
CA GLU A 65 -21.77 4.72 1.87
C GLU A 65 -22.93 5.19 2.76
N ARG A 66 -24.16 4.78 2.45
CA ARG A 66 -25.34 5.14 3.26
C ARG A 66 -25.27 4.61 4.68
N ALA A 67 -24.91 3.34 4.85
CA ALA A 67 -24.84 2.75 6.19
C ALA A 67 -23.78 3.41 7.08
N LEU A 68 -22.62 3.80 6.50
CA LEU A 68 -21.58 4.52 7.23
C LEU A 68 -22.03 5.93 7.66
N LEU A 69 -22.89 6.57 6.86
CA LEU A 69 -23.51 7.86 7.20
C LEU A 69 -24.59 7.70 8.26
N ASP A 70 -25.48 6.72 8.11
CA ASP A 70 -26.59 6.45 9.02
C ASP A 70 -26.09 6.09 10.43
N GLN A 71 -24.96 5.38 10.51
CA GLN A 71 -24.27 5.02 11.76
C GLN A 71 -23.31 6.12 12.25
N ASN A 72 -23.28 7.29 11.59
CA ASN A 72 -22.46 8.43 11.97
C ASN A 72 -20.96 8.12 12.10
N ILE A 73 -20.45 7.19 11.29
CA ILE A 73 -19.02 6.84 11.21
C ILE A 73 -18.26 7.85 10.36
N ALA A 74 -18.80 8.19 9.19
CA ALA A 74 -18.13 9.07 8.24
C ALA A 74 -18.55 10.53 8.45
N GLU A 75 -17.60 11.46 8.26
CA GLU A 75 -17.92 12.88 8.08
C GLU A 75 -18.66 13.04 6.72
N PRO A 76 -19.90 13.57 6.68
CA PRO A 76 -20.73 13.56 5.46
C PRO A 76 -20.10 14.20 4.22
N SER A 77 -19.29 15.23 4.41
CA SER A 77 -18.58 15.90 3.31
C SER A 77 -17.35 15.15 2.80
N SER A 78 -16.87 14.16 3.55
CA SER A 78 -15.63 13.42 3.27
C SER A 78 -15.85 12.12 2.50
N ILE A 79 -17.02 11.49 2.65
CA ILE A 79 -17.28 10.18 2.03
C ILE A 79 -17.49 10.32 0.52
N LYS A 80 -16.79 9.49 -0.25
CA LYS A 80 -16.82 9.49 -1.71
C LYS A 80 -16.72 8.07 -2.25
N VAL A 81 -17.66 7.72 -3.13
CA VAL A 81 -17.58 6.49 -3.93
C VAL A 81 -16.85 6.78 -5.24
N LEU A 82 -15.75 6.08 -5.47
CA LEU A 82 -14.96 6.11 -6.70
C LEU A 82 -15.20 4.81 -7.47
N ASP A 83 -16.30 4.76 -8.22
CA ASP A 83 -16.79 3.55 -8.91
C ASP A 83 -16.22 3.35 -10.33
N LYS A 84 -15.64 4.39 -10.93
CA LYS A 84 -15.06 4.36 -12.29
C LYS A 84 -13.58 3.97 -12.36
N ALA A 85 -12.91 3.84 -11.22
CA ALA A 85 -11.51 3.44 -11.18
C ALA A 85 -11.34 1.94 -11.49
N SER A 86 -10.14 1.52 -11.91
CA SER A 86 -9.84 0.09 -12.13
C SER A 86 -10.11 -0.79 -10.91
N VAL A 87 -10.02 -0.20 -9.71
CA VAL A 87 -10.47 -0.79 -8.45
C VAL A 87 -11.47 0.17 -7.81
N PRO A 88 -12.77 -0.16 -7.81
CA PRO A 88 -13.79 0.64 -7.17
C PRO A 88 -13.62 0.69 -5.65
N ILE A 89 -13.67 1.89 -5.06
CA ILE A 89 -13.45 2.10 -3.62
C ILE A 89 -14.42 3.12 -3.02
N VAL A 90 -14.69 2.97 -1.72
CA VAL A 90 -15.36 3.97 -0.86
C VAL A 90 -14.29 4.62 0.00
N LYS A 91 -14.03 5.91 -0.24
CA LYS A 91 -13.13 6.72 0.59
C LYS A 91 -13.94 7.48 1.63
N LEU A 92 -13.47 7.57 2.87
CA LEU A 92 -14.09 8.39 3.91
C LEU A 92 -13.04 8.91 4.90
N THR A 93 -13.43 9.92 5.66
CA THR A 93 -12.74 10.31 6.90
C THR A 93 -13.64 9.95 8.09
N ASP A 94 -13.08 9.20 9.04
CA ASP A 94 -13.74 8.88 10.30
C ASP A 94 -14.03 10.15 11.11
N LYS A 95 -15.28 10.31 11.54
CA LYS A 95 -15.75 11.54 12.19
C LYS A 95 -15.16 11.76 13.58
N GLU A 96 -14.83 10.69 14.31
CA GLU A 96 -14.31 10.81 15.69
C GLU A 96 -12.80 11.03 15.73
N THR A 97 -12.07 10.44 14.79
CA THR A 97 -10.59 10.36 14.84
C THR A 97 -9.91 11.11 13.72
N GLU A 98 -10.65 11.64 12.75
CA GLU A 98 -10.15 12.25 11.51
C GLU A 98 -9.26 11.32 10.66
N ILE A 99 -9.30 10.01 10.94
CA ILE A 99 -8.52 9.01 10.22
C ILE A 99 -9.20 8.72 8.88
N LYS A 100 -8.43 8.82 7.80
CA LYS A 100 -8.86 8.46 6.45
C LYS A 100 -8.93 6.96 6.28
N VAL A 101 -9.96 6.47 5.58
CA VAL A 101 -10.20 5.06 5.31
C VAL A 101 -10.61 4.87 3.85
N ASP A 102 -9.96 3.91 3.18
CA ASP A 102 -10.30 3.45 1.84
C ASP A 102 -10.84 2.01 1.94
N ILE A 103 -12.07 1.77 1.48
CA ILE A 103 -12.73 0.46 1.53
C ILE A 103 -12.92 -0.07 0.11
N SER A 104 -12.37 -1.26 -0.15
CA SER A 104 -12.46 -1.97 -1.43
C SER A 104 -13.20 -3.31 -1.27
N PHE A 105 -13.66 -3.90 -2.37
CA PHE A 105 -14.35 -5.19 -2.36
C PHE A 105 -13.57 -6.25 -3.16
N ASN A 106 -13.49 -7.47 -2.62
CA ASN A 106 -12.89 -8.65 -3.26
C ASN A 106 -11.45 -8.49 -3.80
N MET A 107 -10.66 -7.60 -3.19
CA MET A 107 -9.23 -7.43 -3.51
C MET A 107 -8.36 -8.52 -2.86
N ASN A 108 -8.53 -9.78 -3.28
CA ASN A 108 -7.78 -10.93 -2.74
C ASN A 108 -6.28 -10.91 -3.06
N ASN A 109 -5.85 -10.18 -4.10
CA ASN A 109 -4.43 -10.06 -4.46
C ASN A 109 -3.60 -9.34 -3.41
N GLY A 110 -4.28 -8.63 -2.50
CA GLY A 110 -3.63 -7.97 -1.40
C GLY A 110 -2.84 -8.94 -0.52
N VAL A 111 -3.50 -9.98 -0.01
CA VAL A 111 -2.92 -10.90 0.99
C VAL A 111 -1.56 -11.43 0.54
N LYS A 112 -1.49 -11.94 -0.69
CA LYS A 112 -0.24 -12.44 -1.31
C LYS A 112 0.84 -11.37 -1.39
N SER A 113 0.48 -10.13 -1.71
CA SER A 113 1.41 -9.01 -1.79
C SER A 113 1.96 -8.62 -0.42
N ALA A 114 1.12 -8.64 0.62
CA ALA A 114 1.56 -8.39 2.00
C ALA A 114 2.50 -9.50 2.50
N ASP A 115 2.17 -10.77 2.25
CA ASP A 115 3.03 -11.90 2.61
C ASP A 115 4.39 -11.83 1.90
N LEU A 116 4.38 -11.48 0.61
CA LEU A 116 5.60 -11.23 -0.16
C LEU A 116 6.44 -10.13 0.47
N ILE A 117 5.85 -8.97 0.77
CA ILE A 117 6.56 -7.86 1.42
C ILE A 117 7.10 -8.28 2.79
N ASN A 118 6.32 -8.99 3.59
CA ASN A 118 6.75 -9.48 4.90
C ASN A 118 7.93 -10.46 4.79
N SER A 119 7.97 -11.30 3.75
CA SER A 119 9.13 -12.15 3.47
C SER A 119 10.38 -11.33 3.15
N PHE A 120 10.23 -10.25 2.37
CA PHE A 120 11.33 -9.33 2.06
C PHE A 120 11.79 -8.51 3.26
N LYS A 121 10.89 -8.09 4.14
CA LYS A 121 11.25 -7.42 5.41
C LYS A 121 12.16 -8.31 6.26
N LYS A 122 11.84 -9.61 6.35
CA LYS A 122 12.67 -10.59 7.07
C LYS A 122 14.05 -10.76 6.41
N ARG A 123 14.08 -10.79 5.07
CA ARG A 123 15.33 -10.92 4.30
C ARG A 123 16.19 -9.65 4.33
N PHE A 124 15.57 -8.47 4.38
CA PHE A 124 16.22 -7.17 4.27
C PHE A 124 15.85 -6.29 5.48
N PRO A 125 16.58 -6.38 6.61
CA PRO A 125 16.33 -5.58 7.82
C PRO A 125 16.36 -4.05 7.61
N VAL A 126 17.02 -3.58 6.54
CA VAL A 126 17.10 -2.16 6.17
C VAL A 126 15.89 -1.65 5.39
N LEU A 127 15.09 -2.55 4.80
CA LEU A 127 14.01 -2.24 3.87
C LEU A 127 12.99 -1.26 4.49
N GLU A 128 12.55 -1.56 5.71
CA GLU A 128 11.56 -0.75 6.41
C GLU A 128 12.04 0.71 6.57
N LYS A 129 13.26 0.90 7.06
CA LYS A 129 13.81 2.25 7.28
C LYS A 129 13.95 3.04 5.98
N LEU A 130 14.42 2.39 4.91
CA LEU A 130 14.56 3.02 3.60
C LEU A 130 13.19 3.40 3.02
N VAL A 131 12.23 2.48 3.02
CA VAL A 131 10.86 2.73 2.52
C VAL A 131 10.23 3.89 3.28
N MET A 132 10.38 3.95 4.61
CA MET A 132 9.77 5.02 5.40
C MET A 132 10.33 6.40 5.07
N VAL A 133 11.65 6.52 4.88
CA VAL A 133 12.27 7.80 4.46
C VAL A 133 11.83 8.18 3.04
N LEU A 134 11.82 7.22 2.11
CA LEU A 134 11.41 7.47 0.73
C LEU A 134 9.93 7.83 0.62
N LYS A 135 9.06 7.18 1.40
CA LYS A 135 7.63 7.53 1.49
C LYS A 135 7.45 8.96 1.96
N GLN A 136 8.13 9.34 3.03
CA GLN A 136 8.08 10.72 3.54
C GLN A 136 8.59 11.71 2.50
N PHE A 137 9.68 11.38 1.80
CA PHE A 137 10.26 12.22 0.75
C PHE A 137 9.28 12.48 -0.41
N LEU A 138 8.54 11.45 -0.85
CA LEU A 138 7.52 11.59 -1.89
C LEU A 138 6.29 12.33 -1.40
N LEU A 139 5.85 12.05 -0.15
CA LEU A 139 4.71 12.72 0.47
C LEU A 139 4.93 14.22 0.58
N GLN A 140 6.11 14.66 1.00
CA GLN A 140 6.46 16.10 1.09
C GLN A 140 6.50 16.84 -0.25
N ARG A 141 6.37 16.11 -1.37
CA ARG A 141 6.42 16.64 -2.74
C ARG A 141 5.13 16.36 -3.50
N ASP A 142 4.10 15.83 -2.83
CA ASP A 142 2.83 15.42 -3.44
C ASP A 142 3.00 14.39 -4.57
N LEU A 143 4.03 13.54 -4.49
CA LEU A 143 4.38 12.51 -5.48
C LEU A 143 3.97 11.09 -5.04
N ASN A 144 3.16 10.96 -3.99
CA ASN A 144 2.73 9.68 -3.42
C ASN A 144 1.35 9.20 -3.92
N GLU A 145 0.68 9.96 -4.80
CA GLU A 145 -0.62 9.61 -5.37
C GLU A 145 -0.51 9.27 -6.86
N VAL A 146 -0.96 8.07 -7.26
CA VAL A 146 -0.88 7.63 -8.66
C VAL A 146 -1.80 8.44 -9.57
N PHE A 147 -2.96 8.86 -9.04
CA PHE A 147 -3.96 9.60 -9.80
C PHE A 147 -3.41 10.95 -10.33
N THR A 148 -2.48 11.56 -9.60
CA THR A 148 -1.82 12.83 -9.99
C THR A 148 -0.49 12.60 -10.72
N GLY A 149 -0.17 11.37 -11.10
CA GLY A 149 1.09 11.00 -11.78
C GLY A 149 2.24 10.65 -10.84
N GLY A 150 2.00 10.50 -9.55
CA GLY A 150 2.96 10.05 -8.55
C GLY A 150 3.21 8.53 -8.53
N ILE A 151 3.99 8.08 -7.55
CA ILE A 151 4.39 6.68 -7.37
C ILE A 151 3.57 6.04 -6.25
N SER A 152 2.98 4.88 -6.53
CA SER A 152 2.26 4.11 -5.52
C SER A 152 3.20 3.62 -4.41
N SER A 153 2.67 3.49 -3.18
CA SER A 153 3.41 2.88 -2.07
C SER A 153 3.94 1.48 -2.41
N TYR A 154 3.18 0.68 -3.14
CA TYR A 154 3.58 -0.67 -3.53
C TYR A 154 4.74 -0.64 -4.54
N SER A 155 4.65 0.21 -5.57
CA SER A 155 5.72 0.40 -6.56
C SER A 155 7.03 0.85 -5.90
N LEU A 156 6.95 1.79 -4.96
CA LEU A 156 8.13 2.25 -4.20
C LEU A 156 8.78 1.12 -3.40
N ILE A 157 7.98 0.29 -2.75
CA ILE A 157 8.47 -0.88 -1.99
C ILE A 157 9.17 -1.87 -2.95
N LEU A 158 8.58 -2.16 -4.10
CA LEU A 158 9.17 -3.05 -5.11
C LEU A 158 10.48 -2.49 -5.68
N MET A 159 10.54 -1.19 -5.95
CA MET A 159 11.79 -0.52 -6.36
C MET A 159 12.86 -0.64 -5.28
N THR A 160 12.49 -0.45 -4.01
CA THR A 160 13.44 -0.56 -2.89
C THR A 160 13.93 -2.01 -2.74
N ILE A 161 13.04 -2.99 -2.87
CA ILE A 161 13.40 -4.43 -2.86
C ILE A 161 14.36 -4.75 -4.01
N SER A 162 14.06 -4.32 -5.24
CA SER A 162 14.91 -4.56 -6.40
C SER A 162 16.28 -3.92 -6.26
N PHE A 163 16.34 -2.69 -5.72
CA PHE A 163 17.60 -2.03 -5.39
C PHE A 163 18.43 -2.86 -4.42
N LEU A 164 17.83 -3.38 -3.34
CA LEU A 164 18.54 -4.20 -2.35
C LEU A 164 18.95 -5.58 -2.90
N GLN A 165 18.12 -6.19 -3.75
CA GLN A 165 18.42 -7.47 -4.41
C GLN A 165 19.62 -7.41 -5.34
N LEU A 166 19.71 -6.33 -6.12
CA LEU A 166 20.73 -6.14 -7.15
C LEU A 166 21.89 -5.26 -6.67
N HIS A 167 21.91 -4.93 -5.38
CA HIS A 167 22.93 -4.07 -4.81
C HIS A 167 24.31 -4.77 -4.87
N PRO A 168 25.36 -4.14 -5.43
CA PRO A 168 26.66 -4.79 -5.63
C PRO A 168 27.37 -5.15 -4.32
N ARG A 169 27.05 -4.45 -3.22
CA ARG A 169 27.66 -4.67 -1.90
C ARG A 169 26.89 -5.74 -1.13
N GLN A 170 27.54 -6.85 -0.79
CA GLN A 170 26.97 -7.93 0.05
C GLN A 170 26.52 -7.41 1.43
N ASN A 171 27.13 -6.36 1.98
CA ASN A 171 26.72 -5.85 3.28
C ASN A 171 25.45 -4.96 3.25
N ALA A 172 24.87 -4.70 2.07
CA ALA A 172 23.72 -3.82 1.92
C ALA A 172 22.43 -4.34 2.58
N TYR A 173 22.38 -5.65 2.87
CA TYR A 173 21.27 -6.29 3.56
C TYR A 173 21.55 -6.60 5.03
N CYS A 174 22.71 -6.20 5.57
CA CYS A 174 23.02 -6.35 6.99
C CYS A 174 22.35 -5.26 7.83
N SER A 175 22.03 -5.56 9.09
CA SER A 175 21.47 -4.59 10.04
C SER A 175 22.35 -3.36 10.28
N ASN A 176 23.66 -3.49 10.07
CA ASN A 176 24.67 -2.46 10.30
C ASN A 176 25.03 -1.68 9.02
N ALA A 177 24.31 -1.89 7.92
CA ALA A 177 24.54 -1.15 6.69
C ALA A 177 24.32 0.36 6.90
N ASN A 178 25.13 1.17 6.24
CA ASN A 178 24.94 2.62 6.26
C ASN A 178 23.72 3.01 5.41
N LEU A 179 22.59 3.25 6.08
CA LEU A 179 21.32 3.61 5.45
C LEU A 179 21.40 4.91 4.64
N GLY A 180 22.26 5.85 5.04
CA GLY A 180 22.46 7.11 4.31
C GLY A 180 23.09 6.87 2.94
N VAL A 181 24.10 6.00 2.88
CA VAL A 181 24.72 5.62 1.60
C VAL A 181 23.72 4.88 0.71
N LEU A 182 22.98 3.91 1.28
CA LEU A 182 21.96 3.18 0.53
C LEU A 182 20.85 4.09 -0.01
N LEU A 183 20.44 5.10 0.76
CA LEU A 183 19.45 6.09 0.32
C LEU A 183 19.98 6.91 -0.86
N ILE A 184 21.22 7.40 -0.80
CA ILE A 184 21.83 8.18 -1.88
C ILE A 184 22.01 7.33 -3.15
N GLU A 185 22.48 6.09 -3.02
CA GLU A 185 22.64 5.17 -4.15
C GLU A 185 21.28 4.78 -4.76
N PHE A 186 20.23 4.60 -3.95
CA PHE A 186 18.87 4.39 -4.43
C PHE A 186 18.40 5.57 -5.29
N LEU A 187 18.57 6.79 -4.76
CA LEU A 187 18.19 8.03 -5.46
C LEU A 187 19.03 8.25 -6.71
N GLU A 188 20.32 7.88 -6.70
CA GLU A 188 21.18 7.97 -7.89
C GLU A 188 20.75 6.96 -8.96
N LEU A 189 20.48 5.71 -8.56
CA LEU A 189 20.02 4.67 -9.47
C LEU A 189 18.72 5.09 -10.15
N TYR A 190 17.67 5.34 -9.38
CA TYR A 190 16.35 5.64 -9.93
C TYR A 190 16.21 7.08 -10.42
N GLY A 191 17.04 8.01 -9.96
CA GLY A 191 17.02 9.40 -10.45
C GLY A 191 17.85 9.63 -11.72
N ARG A 192 18.89 8.83 -11.98
CA ARG A 192 19.86 9.11 -13.05
C ARG A 192 20.25 7.93 -13.92
N LYS A 193 20.36 6.72 -13.36
CA LYS A 193 20.96 5.56 -14.05
C LYS A 193 19.93 4.58 -14.62
N PHE A 194 18.74 4.50 -14.03
CA PHE A 194 17.72 3.52 -14.41
C PHE A 194 17.05 3.90 -15.73
N ASN A 195 17.07 2.98 -16.70
CA ASN A 195 16.42 3.20 -18.00
C ASN A 195 14.94 2.82 -17.94
N TYR A 196 14.09 3.81 -17.64
CA TYR A 196 12.64 3.64 -17.55
C TYR A 196 11.96 3.26 -18.87
N VAL A 197 12.59 3.54 -20.02
CA VAL A 197 12.02 3.25 -21.35
C VAL A 197 12.16 1.76 -21.67
N LYS A 198 13.31 1.18 -21.39
CA LYS A 198 13.65 -0.20 -21.81
C LYS A 198 13.58 -1.23 -20.70
N THR A 199 13.57 -0.82 -19.44
CA THR A 199 13.81 -1.75 -18.31
C THR A 199 12.56 -1.91 -17.45
N GLY A 200 12.18 -3.16 -17.21
CA GLY A 200 11.22 -3.57 -16.19
C GLY A 200 11.90 -4.12 -14.95
N ILE A 201 11.22 -4.06 -13.81
CA ILE A 201 11.69 -4.61 -12.54
C ILE A 201 10.96 -5.93 -12.27
N ARG A 202 11.71 -6.99 -12.00
CA ARG A 202 11.19 -8.27 -11.50
C ARG A 202 11.82 -8.57 -10.16
N VAL A 203 11.03 -8.72 -9.10
CA VAL A 203 11.52 -9.02 -7.74
C VAL A 203 11.53 -10.51 -7.39
N LYS A 204 10.96 -11.37 -8.26
CA LYS A 204 10.96 -12.84 -8.08
C LYS A 204 12.36 -13.42 -8.31
N ASP A 205 12.59 -14.62 -7.77
CA ASP A 205 13.79 -15.44 -8.03
C ASP A 205 15.12 -14.73 -7.77
N GLY A 206 15.17 -13.91 -6.72
CA GLY A 206 16.37 -13.15 -6.35
C GLY A 206 16.48 -11.76 -6.97
N GLY A 207 15.57 -11.40 -7.88
CA GLY A 207 15.49 -10.08 -8.50
C GLY A 207 16.28 -10.00 -9.80
N THR A 208 15.70 -9.39 -10.83
CA THR A 208 16.37 -9.12 -12.10
C THR A 208 15.75 -7.92 -12.80
N TYR A 209 16.54 -7.29 -13.67
CA TYR A 209 16.02 -6.39 -14.68
C TYR A 209 15.61 -7.18 -15.92
N ILE A 210 14.50 -6.78 -16.54
CA ILE A 210 13.98 -7.41 -17.76
C ILE A 210 13.82 -6.37 -18.86
N SER A 211 14.03 -6.78 -20.11
CA SER A 211 13.73 -5.92 -21.25
C SER A 211 12.22 -5.79 -21.43
N LYS A 212 11.73 -4.55 -21.56
CA LYS A 212 10.32 -4.29 -21.91
C LYS A 212 9.99 -4.72 -23.33
N GLU A 213 10.98 -4.77 -24.22
CA GLU A 213 10.80 -5.21 -25.61
C GLU A 213 10.58 -6.73 -25.71
N GLU A 214 11.17 -7.51 -24.80
CA GLU A 214 11.02 -8.98 -24.75
C GLU A 214 9.68 -9.42 -24.12
N ASN A 215 9.10 -8.62 -23.23
CA ASN A 215 7.83 -8.93 -22.56
C ASN A 215 6.60 -8.79 -23.48
N ILE A 216 6.67 -8.00 -24.56
CA ILE A 216 5.56 -7.86 -25.52
C ILE A 216 5.30 -9.17 -26.28
N LEU A 217 6.26 -10.09 -26.30
CA LEU A 217 6.14 -11.39 -26.96
C LEU A 217 5.57 -12.51 -26.06
N CYS A 218 5.29 -12.25 -24.76
CA CYS A 218 4.93 -13.30 -23.80
C CYS A 218 3.64 -13.07 -22.98
N GLU A 219 2.90 -11.98 -23.16
CA GLU A 219 1.60 -11.78 -22.48
C GLU A 219 0.42 -12.34 -23.31
N VAL A 220 0.36 -13.67 -23.41
CA VAL A 220 -0.89 -14.42 -23.53
C VAL A 220 -0.84 -15.48 -22.44
N PHE A 221 -1.30 -15.17 -21.22
CA PHE A 221 -1.93 -16.09 -20.24
C PHE A 221 -2.51 -15.30 -19.08
#